data_AF-A0A3C0PCL4-F1
#
_entry.id   AF-A0A3C0PCL4-F1
#
_cell.length_a   1.000
_cell.length_b   1.000
_cell.length_c   1.000
_cell.angle_alpha   90.00
_cell.angle_beta   90.00
_cell.angle_gamma   90.00
#
_symmetry.space_group_name_H-M   'P 1'
#
loop_
_entity.id
_entity.type
_entity.pdbx_description
1 polymer ?
#
loop_
_entity_poly.entity_id
_entity_poly.type
_entity_poly.pdbx_seq_one_letter_code
_entity_poly.pdbx_strand_id
1 'polypeptide(L)'
;IQSGRLAESTSIVSSSKEKKQLHAITGAIALDMESVAVARVAKQHTLPFLTIRVIADPVNMNLPRAINYSLNEQGEMVLRKLLLFLFLHPAELPGLIKLGLYFNAAKKTLKSIAGHLDKVIDFNQANFIVP
;
A
#
# COMPACT_ATOMS: atom_id res chain seq x y z
N ILE A 1 -11.05 6.83 -10.34
CA ILE A 1 -9.61 7.11 -10.08
C ILE A 1 -9.56 8.45 -9.35
N GLN A 2 -8.80 8.55 -8.26
CA GLN A 2 -8.64 9.80 -7.49
C GLN A 2 -7.15 10.14 -7.42
N SER A 3 -6.82 11.42 -7.56
CA SER A 3 -5.46 11.93 -7.37
C SER A 3 -5.34 12.60 -5.99
N GLY A 4 -4.18 12.46 -5.35
CA GLY A 4 -3.92 13.07 -4.06
C GLY A 4 -2.55 12.72 -3.53
N ARG A 5 -2.25 13.16 -2.31
CA ARG A 5 -0.96 12.89 -1.66
C ARG A 5 -0.83 11.42 -1.28
N LEU A 6 0.36 10.88 -1.48
CA LEU A 6 0.77 9.55 -1.02
C LEU A 6 1.79 9.73 0.10
N ALA A 7 1.57 9.07 1.24
CA ALA A 7 2.52 9.03 2.34
C ALA A 7 3.37 7.76 2.29
N GLU A 8 4.57 7.82 2.86
CA GLU A 8 5.44 6.67 3.11
C GLU A 8 5.50 6.41 4.61
N SER A 9 5.56 5.13 4.98
CA SER A 9 5.79 4.70 6.36
C SER A 9 6.92 3.67 6.39
N THR A 10 7.84 3.81 7.34
CA THR A 10 8.95 2.85 7.55
C THR A 10 8.53 1.60 8.31
N SER A 11 7.32 1.60 8.87
CA SER A 11 6.72 0.47 9.57
C SER A 11 5.28 0.25 9.13
N ILE A 12 4.74 -0.94 9.37
CA ILE A 12 3.34 -1.24 9.04
C ILE A 12 2.40 -0.35 9.88
N VAL A 13 1.51 0.36 9.18
CA VAL A 13 0.40 1.11 9.78
C VAL A 13 -0.80 0.18 9.89
N SER A 14 -0.91 -0.52 11.02
CA SER A 14 -1.79 -1.69 11.14
C SER A 14 -3.21 -1.36 11.59
N SER A 15 -3.43 -0.27 12.32
CA SER A 15 -4.76 0.07 12.85
C SER A 15 -5.47 1.15 12.04
N SER A 16 -6.80 1.06 12.00
CA SER A 16 -7.69 2.10 11.47
C SER A 16 -7.45 3.46 12.11
N LYS A 17 -7.12 3.47 13.40
CA LYS A 17 -6.80 4.69 14.14
C LYS A 17 -5.51 5.33 13.61
N GLU A 18 -4.43 4.56 13.48
CA GLU A 18 -3.15 5.08 12.97
C GLU A 18 -3.30 5.58 11.53
N LYS A 19 -4.03 4.86 10.67
CA LYS A 19 -4.32 5.31 9.30
C LYS A 19 -5.05 6.65 9.26
N LYS A 20 -6.07 6.82 10.11
CA LYS A 20 -6.81 8.09 10.24
C LYS A 20 -5.94 9.22 10.79
N GLN A 21 -5.10 8.93 11.78
CA GLN A 21 -4.15 9.90 12.33
C GLN A 21 -3.14 10.34 11.27
N LEU A 22 -2.59 9.40 10.49
CA LEU A 22 -1.67 9.73 9.39
C LEU A 22 -2.36 10.62 8.36
N HIS A 23 -3.61 10.33 7.99
CA HIS A 23 -4.39 11.20 7.10
C HIS A 23 -4.57 12.60 7.69
N ALA A 24 -4.94 12.72 8.97
CA ALA A 24 -5.14 14.01 9.62
C ALA A 24 -3.85 14.85 9.67
N ILE A 25 -2.68 14.21 9.84
CA ILE A 25 -1.38 14.89 9.91
C ILE A 25 -0.87 15.29 8.52
N THR A 26 -1.02 14.42 7.52
CA THR A 26 -0.35 14.56 6.21
C THR A 26 -1.27 15.03 5.08
N GLY A 27 -2.59 14.85 5.23
CA GLY A 27 -3.56 14.96 4.15
C GLY A 27 -3.41 13.89 3.06
N ALA A 28 -2.62 12.85 3.28
CA ALA A 28 -2.44 11.77 2.32
C ALA A 28 -3.71 10.92 2.16
N ILE A 29 -4.08 10.60 0.92
CA ILE A 29 -5.25 9.79 0.59
C ILE A 29 -4.93 8.28 0.57
N ALA A 30 -3.64 7.96 0.53
CA ALA A 30 -3.10 6.61 0.57
C ALA A 30 -1.72 6.62 1.22
N LEU A 31 -1.26 5.44 1.64
CA LEU A 31 0.11 5.22 2.07
C LEU A 31 0.64 3.92 1.48
N ASP A 32 1.94 3.85 1.23
CA ASP A 32 2.69 2.62 1.02
C ASP A 32 4.06 2.74 1.68
N MET A 33 4.98 1.81 1.42
CA MET A 33 6.27 1.75 2.11
C MET A 33 7.46 2.09 1.18
N GLU A 34 7.23 2.23 -0.13
CA GLU A 34 8.32 2.31 -1.12
C GLU A 34 8.14 3.40 -2.19
N SER A 35 6.92 3.86 -2.49
CA SER A 35 6.73 4.77 -3.64
C SER A 35 7.44 6.11 -3.45
N VAL A 36 7.49 6.64 -2.23
CA VAL A 36 8.13 7.93 -1.98
C VAL A 36 9.65 7.79 -2.11
N ALA A 37 10.25 6.68 -1.64
CA ALA A 37 11.65 6.37 -1.93
C ALA A 37 11.94 6.31 -3.44
N VAL A 38 11.11 5.62 -4.22
CA VAL A 38 11.29 5.56 -5.69
C VAL A 38 11.13 6.95 -6.33
N ALA A 39 10.13 7.74 -5.92
CA ALA A 39 9.91 9.10 -6.40
C ALA A 39 11.11 10.01 -6.12
N ARG A 40 11.74 9.85 -4.94
CA ARG A 40 12.95 10.60 -4.55
C ARG A 40 14.13 10.28 -5.46
N VAL A 41 14.35 9.00 -5.78
CA VAL A 41 15.40 8.57 -6.71
C VAL A 41 15.11 9.09 -8.12
N ALA A 42 13.87 8.98 -8.61
CA ALA A 42 13.49 9.53 -9.92
C ALA A 42 13.76 11.04 -10.01
N LYS A 43 13.43 11.80 -8.96
CA LYS A 43 13.72 13.24 -8.86
C LYS A 43 15.22 13.53 -8.90
N GLN A 44 16.05 12.75 -8.19
CA GLN A 44 17.50 12.89 -8.20
C GLN A 44 18.10 12.69 -9.61
N HIS A 45 17.50 11.82 -10.40
CA HIS A 45 17.93 11.54 -11.78
C HIS A 45 17.13 12.32 -12.84
N THR A 46 16.27 13.27 -12.45
CA THR A 46 15.43 14.07 -13.36
C THR A 46 14.57 13.21 -14.29
N LEU A 47 14.06 12.09 -13.78
CA LEU A 47 13.17 11.19 -14.51
C LEU A 47 11.70 11.49 -14.18
N PRO A 48 10.79 11.47 -15.17
CA PRO A 48 9.36 11.55 -14.89
C PRO A 48 8.92 10.34 -14.05
N PHE A 49 8.02 10.58 -13.10
CA PHE A 49 7.53 9.56 -12.18
C PHE A 49 6.02 9.65 -12.03
N LEU A 50 5.35 8.51 -12.17
CA LEU A 50 3.93 8.34 -11.90
C LEU A 50 3.75 7.10 -11.03
N THR A 51 2.99 7.22 -9.94
CA THR A 51 2.57 6.08 -9.12
C THR A 51 1.06 5.91 -9.20
N ILE A 52 0.63 4.68 -9.47
CA ILE A 52 -0.77 4.28 -9.44
C ILE A 52 -0.91 3.19 -8.39
N ARG A 53 -1.72 3.46 -7.37
CA ARG A 53 -1.97 2.55 -6.25
C ARG A 53 -3.45 2.16 -6.21
N VAL A 54 -3.70 0.97 -5.70
CA VAL A 54 -5.05 0.48 -5.37
C VAL A 54 -5.03 0.09 -3.90
N ILE A 55 -6.10 0.42 -3.18
CA ILE A 55 -6.19 0.20 -1.74
C ILE A 55 -6.33 -1.30 -1.45
N ALA A 56 -5.27 -1.91 -0.94
CA ALA A 56 -5.23 -3.33 -0.56
C ALA A 56 -5.97 -3.61 0.76
N ASP A 57 -5.99 -2.64 1.66
CA ASP A 57 -6.66 -2.72 2.97
C ASP A 57 -7.26 -1.35 3.34
N PRO A 58 -8.60 -1.25 3.50
CA PRO A 58 -9.26 0.04 3.67
C PRO A 58 -8.97 0.69 5.04
N VAL A 59 -9.17 2.01 5.12
CA VAL A 59 -8.93 2.81 6.33
C VAL A 59 -9.69 2.30 7.57
N ASN A 60 -10.89 1.76 7.38
CA ASN A 60 -11.72 1.26 8.49
C ASN A 60 -11.38 -0.17 8.93
N MET A 61 -10.36 -0.79 8.34
CA MET A 61 -9.90 -2.13 8.68
C MET A 61 -8.61 -2.07 9.49
N ASN A 62 -8.62 -2.75 10.64
CA ASN A 62 -7.38 -3.14 11.32
C ASN A 62 -6.81 -4.37 10.63
N LEU A 63 -5.50 -4.40 10.43
CA LEU A 63 -4.81 -5.61 10.00
C LEU A 63 -4.86 -6.67 11.11
N PRO A 64 -5.02 -7.96 10.75
CA PRO A 64 -4.89 -9.07 11.70
C PRO A 64 -3.53 -9.00 12.40
N ARG A 65 -3.49 -9.34 13.69
CA ARG A 65 -2.25 -9.37 14.49
C ARG A 65 -1.24 -10.34 13.89
N ALA A 66 -1.75 -11.39 13.25
CA ALA A 66 -0.97 -12.38 12.52
C ALA A 66 -0.02 -11.75 11.48
N ILE A 67 -0.40 -10.61 10.89
CA ILE A 67 0.45 -9.90 9.92
C ILE A 67 1.70 -9.37 10.61
N ASN A 68 1.54 -8.54 11.64
CA ASN A 68 2.67 -7.95 12.36
C ASN A 68 3.57 -9.03 12.99
N TYR A 69 2.98 -10.08 13.56
CA TYR A 69 3.73 -11.20 14.13
C TYR A 69 4.56 -11.96 13.08
N SER A 70 4.05 -12.06 11.85
CA SER A 70 4.71 -12.82 10.80
C SER A 70 5.94 -12.14 10.22
N LEU A 71 6.21 -10.87 10.50
CA LEU A 71 7.32 -10.15 9.90
C LEU A 71 8.67 -10.52 10.54
N ASN A 72 9.74 -10.41 9.76
CA ASN A 72 11.11 -10.36 10.26
C ASN A 72 11.57 -8.90 10.45
N GLU A 73 12.80 -8.71 10.91
CA GLU A 73 13.41 -7.38 11.10
C GLU A 73 13.53 -6.59 9.79
N GLN A 74 13.45 -7.28 8.65
CA GLN A 74 13.49 -6.71 7.30
C GLN A 74 12.09 -6.37 6.76
N GLY A 75 11.02 -6.63 7.53
CA GLY A 75 9.64 -6.38 7.10
C GLY A 75 9.08 -7.42 6.13
N GLU A 76 9.75 -8.56 5.95
CA GLU A 76 9.27 -9.64 5.08
C GLU A 76 8.38 -10.61 5.86
N MET A 77 7.32 -11.10 5.21
CA MET A 77 6.45 -12.10 5.82
C MET A 77 7.12 -13.48 5.91
N VAL A 78 7.22 -14.00 7.13
CA VAL A 78 7.69 -15.35 7.45
C VAL A 78 6.49 -16.28 7.56
N LEU A 79 6.26 -17.08 6.51
CA LEU A 79 5.10 -17.97 6.40
C LEU A 79 4.97 -18.94 7.59
N ARG A 80 6.08 -19.49 8.09
CA ARG A 80 6.06 -20.38 9.25
C ARG A 80 5.53 -19.69 10.52
N LYS A 81 5.91 -18.43 10.76
CA LYS A 81 5.40 -17.64 11.89
C LYS A 81 3.91 -17.39 11.74
N LEU A 82 3.46 -17.05 10.53
CA LEU A 82 2.05 -16.84 10.22
C LEU A 82 1.22 -18.10 10.52
N LEU A 83 1.63 -19.26 9.98
CA LEU A 83 0.91 -20.52 10.16
C LEU A 83 0.88 -20.95 11.63
N LEU A 84 2.00 -20.83 12.35
CA LEU A 84 2.06 -21.13 13.78
C LEU A 84 1.13 -20.21 14.59
N PHE A 85 1.11 -18.92 14.26
CA PHE A 85 0.23 -17.95 14.93
C PHE A 85 -1.25 -18.26 14.69
N LEU A 86 -1.63 -18.57 13.45
CA LEU A 86 -3.02 -18.93 13.12
C LEU A 86 -3.46 -20.23 13.79
N PHE A 87 -2.55 -21.19 13.93
CA PHE A 87 -2.82 -22.43 14.67
C PHE A 87 -3.12 -22.16 16.15
N LEU A 88 -2.38 -21.23 16.77
CA LEU A 88 -2.59 -20.82 18.16
C LEU A 88 -3.77 -19.85 18.34
N HIS A 89 -4.13 -19.11 17.30
CA HIS A 89 -5.15 -18.06 17.32
C HIS A 89 -6.14 -18.19 16.15
N PRO A 90 -6.96 -19.27 16.12
CA PRO A 90 -7.86 -19.53 15.00
C PRO A 90 -8.92 -18.44 14.78
N ALA A 91 -9.25 -17.66 15.82
CA ALA A 91 -10.15 -16.51 15.73
C ALA A 91 -9.64 -15.38 14.82
N GLU A 92 -8.36 -15.36 14.44
CA GLU A 92 -7.78 -14.40 13.50
C GLU A 92 -8.04 -14.76 12.02
N LEU A 93 -8.40 -16.02 11.72
CA LEU A 93 -8.64 -16.48 10.33
C LEU A 93 -9.66 -15.61 9.57
N PRO A 94 -10.84 -15.27 10.12
CA PRO A 94 -11.80 -14.44 9.42
C PRO A 94 -11.24 -13.07 9.02
N GLY A 95 -10.41 -12.47 9.89
CA GLY A 95 -9.74 -11.21 9.62
C GLY A 95 -8.74 -11.33 8.46
N LEU A 96 -7.98 -12.43 8.43
CA LEU A 96 -7.01 -12.70 7.37
C LEU A 96 -7.69 -13.02 6.03
N ILE A 97 -8.79 -13.80 6.04
CA ILE A 97 -9.60 -14.05 4.85
C ILE A 97 -10.14 -12.73 4.30
N LYS A 98 -10.69 -11.88 5.15
CA LYS A 98 -11.18 -10.55 4.76
C LYS A 98 -10.08 -9.69 4.14
N LEU A 99 -8.88 -9.68 4.71
CA LEU A 99 -7.72 -9.00 4.13
C LEU A 99 -7.41 -9.55 2.73
N GLY A 100 -7.37 -10.88 2.60
CA GLY A 100 -7.14 -11.56 1.33
C GLY A 100 -8.19 -11.20 0.27
N LEU A 101 -9.46 -11.04 0.65
CA LEU A 101 -10.52 -10.61 -0.28
C LEU A 101 -10.29 -9.18 -0.78
N TYR A 102 -9.97 -8.22 0.10
CA TYR A 102 -9.65 -6.85 -0.32
C TYR A 102 -8.40 -6.80 -1.20
N PHE A 103 -7.34 -7.51 -0.81
CA PHE A 103 -6.11 -7.60 -1.59
C PHE A 103 -6.36 -8.18 -2.99
N ASN A 104 -7.16 -9.25 -3.09
CA ASN A 104 -7.50 -9.85 -4.38
C ASN A 104 -8.34 -8.92 -5.25
N ALA A 105 -9.30 -8.19 -4.67
CA ALA A 105 -10.05 -7.17 -5.39
C ALA A 105 -9.12 -6.06 -5.90
N ALA A 106 -8.24 -5.53 -5.05
CA ALA A 106 -7.26 -4.52 -5.40
C ALA A 106 -6.33 -4.98 -6.53
N LYS A 107 -5.82 -6.21 -6.44
CA LYS A 107 -4.97 -6.83 -7.46
C LYS A 107 -5.68 -6.96 -8.81
N LYS A 108 -6.95 -7.37 -8.81
CA LYS A 108 -7.76 -7.45 -10.05
C LYS A 108 -7.94 -6.07 -10.68
N THR A 109 -8.27 -5.06 -9.88
CA THR A 109 -8.39 -3.67 -10.35
C THR A 109 -7.06 -3.16 -10.91
N LEU A 110 -5.95 -3.37 -10.19
CA LEU A 110 -4.63 -2.94 -10.66
C LEU A 110 -4.25 -3.64 -11.97
N LYS A 111 -4.50 -4.95 -12.11
CA LYS A 111 -4.27 -5.69 -13.36
C LYS A 111 -5.11 -5.13 -14.51
N SER A 112 -6.36 -4.76 -14.26
CA SER A 112 -7.21 -4.14 -15.28
C SER A 112 -6.69 -2.77 -15.71
N ILE A 113 -6.26 -1.92 -14.77
CA ILE A 113 -5.68 -0.61 -15.09
C ILE A 113 -4.31 -0.75 -15.78
N ALA A 114 -3.51 -1.74 -15.39
CA ALA A 114 -2.22 -2.02 -16.00
C ALA A 114 -2.34 -2.28 -17.51
N GLY A 115 -3.40 -2.98 -17.96
CA GLY A 115 -3.67 -3.21 -19.38
C GLY A 115 -4.10 -1.96 -20.17
N HIS A 116 -4.26 -0.81 -19.50
CA HIS A 116 -4.60 0.47 -20.11
C HIS A 116 -3.51 1.53 -19.91
N LEU A 117 -2.33 1.15 -19.39
CA LEU A 117 -1.26 2.09 -19.08
C LEU A 117 -0.77 2.88 -20.28
N ASP A 118 -0.76 2.30 -21.49
CA ASP A 118 -0.36 3.01 -22.71
C ASP A 118 -1.23 4.26 -22.97
N LYS A 119 -2.47 4.29 -22.48
CA LYS A 119 -3.37 5.45 -22.57
C LYS A 119 -3.16 6.48 -21.46
N VAL A 120 -2.53 6.07 -20.36
CA VAL A 120 -2.29 6.89 -19.16
C VAL A 120 -0.87 7.48 -19.19
N ILE A 121 0.07 6.78 -19.83
CA ILE A 121 1.50 7.11 -19.89
C ILE A 121 1.84 7.91 -21.17
N ASP A 122 0.89 8.62 -21.77
CA ASP A 122 1.23 9.56 -22.85
C ASP A 122 1.99 10.76 -22.25
N PHE A 123 3.29 10.55 -21.97
CA PHE A 123 4.26 11.53 -21.46
C PHE A 123 4.57 12.58 -22.53
N ASN A 124 3.54 13.21 -23.11
CA ASN A 124 3.74 14.32 -24.01
C ASN A 124 4.39 15.49 -23.23
N GLN A 125 5.48 16.00 -23.79
CA GLN A 125 6.60 16.72 -23.17
C GLN A 125 6.32 18.09 -22.50
N ALA A 126 5.09 18.42 -22.11
CA ALA A 126 4.77 19.72 -21.52
C ALA A 126 3.95 19.56 -20.25
N ASN A 127 4.47 20.08 -19.14
CA ASN A 127 3.82 20.25 -17.82
C ASN A 127 4.22 19.24 -16.73
N PHE A 128 5.50 19.24 -16.35
CA PHE A 128 5.87 18.90 -14.97
C PHE A 128 6.28 20.20 -14.26
N ILE A 129 5.30 20.85 -13.63
CA ILE A 129 5.58 21.84 -12.58
C ILE A 129 5.84 21.04 -11.30
N VAL A 130 7.09 21.01 -10.87
CA VAL A 130 7.50 20.46 -9.58
C VAL A 130 7.33 21.56 -8.53
N PRO A 131 6.58 21.36 -7.43
CA PRO A 131 6.67 22.22 -6.26
C PRO A 131 7.98 21.98 -5.48
#